data_AF-A0A9W9ZCQ6-F1
#
_entry.id   AF-A0A9W9ZCQ6-F1
#
_cell.length_a   1.000
_cell.length_b   1.000
_cell.length_c   1.000
_cell.angle_alpha   90.00
_cell.angle_beta   90.00
_cell.angle_gamma   90.00
#
_symmetry.space_group_name_H-M   'P 1'
#
loop_
_entity.id
_entity.type
_entity.pdbx_description
1 polymer ?
#
loop_
_entity_poly.entity_id
_entity_poly.type
_entity_poly.pdbx_seq_one_letter_code
_entity_poly.pdbx_strand_id
1 'polypeptide(L)'
;DMLDYVSENSGQEIDVSSAWKIRDPLIAEKSHGMPLPDWVLNGTTYEDLGKVADYSVGWNFNTIEKARLTGGALVGRMIDNMKLISSPPESSVPVRKIYLYSAHDATISAFLSALQVFDSISPDYSSAVMLELFSSVINGKTELSVRVMYRFGQNEPRALTLPGCSEFCPLDKFTKLTADVIPENVEKECALEQEKRCTCVKVIDYKPEGCYKEQRPKQKRIFTKTLGVVKSSDSKNPDVEKIFKECKELAENEGYEMFAIQKINRCVTSADGKAVDFAKYDTSKHCIEDDHGHGVGKFARANFVYAS
;
A
#
# COMPACT_ATOMS: atom_id res chain seq x y z
N ASP A 1 -19.73 -26.08 1.57
CA ASP A 1 -20.59 -26.89 0.68
C ASP A 1 -20.20 -26.75 -0.81
N MET A 2 -20.42 -25.63 -1.50
CA MET A 2 -19.96 -25.47 -2.90
C MET A 2 -18.44 -25.23 -3.04
N LEU A 3 -17.88 -24.27 -2.30
CA LEU A 3 -16.45 -23.94 -2.38
C LEU A 3 -15.55 -25.10 -1.91
N ASP A 4 -16.01 -25.88 -0.92
CA ASP A 4 -15.34 -27.11 -0.49
C ASP A 4 -15.34 -28.15 -1.61
N TYR A 5 -16.47 -28.37 -2.27
CA TYR A 5 -16.57 -29.26 -3.43
C TYR A 5 -15.63 -28.84 -4.57
N VAL A 6 -15.58 -27.54 -4.90
CA VAL A 6 -14.63 -27.00 -5.89
C VAL A 6 -13.18 -27.22 -5.42
N SER A 7 -12.90 -27.03 -4.12
CA SER A 7 -11.55 -27.19 -3.59
C SER A 7 -11.07 -28.65 -3.67
N GLU A 8 -11.93 -29.59 -3.29
CA GLU A 8 -11.65 -31.03 -3.37
C GLU A 8 -11.40 -31.50 -4.80
N ASN A 9 -12.22 -31.07 -5.76
CA ASN A 9 -12.11 -31.52 -7.15
C ASN A 9 -11.01 -30.79 -7.95
N SER A 10 -10.74 -29.53 -7.62
CA SER A 10 -9.64 -28.77 -8.26
C SER A 10 -8.27 -29.08 -7.66
N GLY A 11 -8.22 -29.63 -6.44
CA GLY A 11 -6.98 -29.88 -5.71
C GLY A 11 -6.33 -28.61 -5.14
N GLN A 12 -7.06 -27.50 -5.10
CA GLN A 12 -6.61 -26.21 -4.55
C GLN A 12 -7.60 -25.73 -3.50
N GLU A 13 -7.13 -25.16 -2.40
CA GLU A 13 -8.02 -24.50 -1.44
C GLU A 13 -8.58 -23.21 -2.06
N ILE A 14 -9.92 -23.12 -2.14
CA ILE A 14 -10.65 -22.01 -2.76
C ILE A 14 -11.61 -21.37 -1.76
N ASP A 15 -11.55 -20.04 -1.70
CA ASP A 15 -12.50 -19.18 -1.02
C ASP A 15 -13.14 -18.19 -2.02
N VAL A 16 -13.99 -17.29 -1.52
CA VAL A 16 -14.64 -16.25 -2.35
C VAL A 16 -13.61 -15.37 -3.06
N SER A 17 -12.49 -15.04 -2.41
CA SER A 17 -11.46 -14.15 -2.96
C SER A 17 -10.61 -14.83 -4.05
N SER A 18 -10.58 -16.16 -4.07
CA SER A 18 -9.72 -16.98 -4.94
C SER A 18 -10.50 -17.83 -5.94
N ALA A 19 -11.83 -17.82 -5.90
CA ALA A 19 -12.72 -18.52 -6.85
C ALA A 19 -12.40 -18.19 -8.32
N TRP A 20 -11.95 -16.97 -8.60
CA TRP A 20 -11.53 -16.56 -9.95
C TRP A 20 -10.39 -17.43 -10.52
N LYS A 21 -9.53 -18.01 -9.67
CA LYS A 21 -8.42 -18.87 -10.10
C LYS A 21 -8.89 -20.17 -10.76
N ILE A 22 -10.08 -20.65 -10.38
CA ILE A 22 -10.72 -21.79 -11.04
C ILE A 22 -11.59 -21.30 -12.20
N ARG A 23 -12.33 -20.20 -12.00
CA ARG A 23 -13.26 -19.67 -13.00
C ARG A 23 -12.56 -19.25 -14.30
N ASP A 24 -11.43 -18.55 -14.20
CA ASP A 24 -10.73 -17.95 -15.35
C ASP A 24 -10.22 -19.00 -16.36
N PRO A 25 -9.51 -20.07 -15.95
CA PRO A 25 -9.18 -21.17 -16.86
C PRO A 25 -10.41 -21.81 -17.52
N LEU A 26 -11.51 -21.99 -16.79
CA LEU A 26 -12.74 -22.58 -17.34
C LEU A 26 -13.40 -21.67 -18.39
N ILE A 27 -13.30 -20.33 -18.27
CA ILE A 27 -13.72 -19.40 -19.33
C ILE A 27 -12.91 -19.67 -20.58
N ALA A 28 -11.58 -19.72 -20.44
CA ALA A 28 -10.67 -19.91 -21.55
C ALA A 28 -10.90 -21.27 -22.24
N GLU A 29 -10.98 -22.37 -21.49
CA GLU A 29 -11.26 -23.69 -22.05
C GLU A 29 -12.58 -23.70 -22.83
N LYS A 30 -13.64 -23.16 -22.23
CA LYS A 30 -14.97 -23.07 -22.87
C LYS A 30 -14.93 -22.21 -24.14
N SER A 31 -14.21 -21.08 -24.13
CA SER A 31 -14.13 -20.20 -25.30
C SER A 31 -13.37 -20.82 -26.47
N HIS A 32 -12.50 -21.79 -26.21
CA HIS A 32 -11.75 -22.54 -27.22
C HIS A 32 -12.43 -23.86 -27.61
N GLY A 33 -13.64 -24.13 -27.12
CA GLY A 33 -14.37 -25.38 -27.38
C GLY A 33 -13.70 -26.61 -26.77
N MET A 34 -12.88 -26.42 -25.74
CA MET A 34 -12.27 -27.52 -25.01
C MET A 34 -13.30 -28.17 -24.07
N PRO A 35 -13.21 -29.50 -23.84
CA PRO A 35 -14.06 -30.15 -22.87
C PRO A 35 -13.74 -29.64 -21.46
N LEU A 36 -14.78 -29.30 -20.70
CA LEU A 36 -14.65 -28.96 -19.29
C LEU A 36 -14.70 -30.25 -18.44
N PRO A 37 -14.09 -30.27 -17.24
CA PRO A 37 -14.17 -31.41 -16.34
C PRO A 37 -15.60 -31.76 -15.93
N ASP A 38 -15.92 -33.05 -15.81
CA ASP A 38 -17.28 -33.52 -15.46
C ASP A 38 -17.81 -32.91 -14.16
N TRP A 39 -16.95 -32.74 -13.15
CA TRP A 39 -17.33 -32.17 -11.85
C TRP A 39 -17.77 -30.71 -11.94
N VAL A 40 -17.29 -29.95 -12.95
CA VAL A 40 -17.69 -28.57 -13.23
C VAL A 40 -19.07 -28.53 -13.90
N LEU A 41 -19.33 -29.49 -14.78
CA LEU A 41 -20.60 -29.62 -15.50
C LEU A 41 -21.71 -30.28 -14.65
N ASN A 42 -21.35 -30.83 -13.49
CA ASN A 42 -22.28 -31.45 -12.58
C ASN A 42 -23.12 -30.39 -11.84
N GLY A 43 -24.45 -30.45 -12.03
CA GLY A 43 -25.39 -29.54 -11.36
C GLY A 43 -25.23 -28.09 -11.80
N THR A 44 -25.04 -27.19 -10.83
CA THR A 44 -24.92 -25.73 -11.04
C THR A 44 -23.51 -25.20 -10.77
N THR A 45 -22.51 -26.10 -10.68
CA THR A 45 -21.16 -25.76 -10.22
C THR A 45 -20.53 -24.66 -11.08
N TYR A 46 -20.61 -24.77 -12.42
CA TYR A 46 -20.08 -23.76 -13.33
C TYR A 46 -20.73 -22.38 -13.13
N GLU A 47 -22.06 -22.34 -13.07
CA GLU A 47 -22.83 -21.09 -12.90
C GLU A 47 -22.59 -20.46 -11.53
N ASP A 48 -22.59 -21.26 -10.46
CA ASP A 48 -22.43 -20.77 -9.10
C ASP A 48 -21.00 -20.31 -8.83
N LEU A 49 -19.99 -20.98 -9.38
CA LEU A 49 -18.61 -20.49 -9.36
C LEU A 49 -18.49 -19.15 -10.10
N GLY A 50 -19.19 -18.99 -11.23
CA GLY A 50 -19.28 -17.72 -11.95
C GLY A 50 -19.84 -16.61 -11.07
N LYS A 51 -20.98 -16.84 -10.41
CA LYS A 51 -21.61 -15.86 -9.50
C LYS A 51 -20.69 -15.49 -8.33
N VAL A 52 -19.95 -16.45 -7.76
CA VAL A 52 -19.01 -16.15 -6.66
C VAL A 52 -17.82 -15.33 -7.16
N ALA A 53 -17.27 -15.64 -8.33
CA ALA A 53 -16.21 -14.85 -8.94
C ALA A 53 -16.68 -13.41 -9.23
N ASP A 54 -17.87 -13.25 -9.81
CA ASP A 54 -18.48 -11.95 -10.09
C ASP A 54 -18.72 -11.15 -8.80
N TYR A 55 -19.25 -11.79 -7.77
CA TYR A 55 -19.43 -11.19 -6.44
C TYR A 55 -18.09 -10.69 -5.87
N SER A 56 -17.03 -11.50 -5.99
CA SER A 56 -15.68 -11.15 -5.53
C SER A 56 -15.14 -9.91 -6.25
N VAL A 57 -15.33 -9.83 -7.58
CA VAL A 57 -14.96 -8.65 -8.37
C VAL A 57 -15.77 -7.42 -7.93
N GLY A 58 -17.10 -7.54 -7.81
CA GLY A 58 -17.95 -6.44 -7.35
C GLY A 58 -17.59 -5.95 -5.95
N TRP A 59 -17.22 -6.86 -5.04
CA TRP A 59 -16.74 -6.52 -3.71
C TRP A 59 -15.48 -5.65 -3.73
N ASN A 60 -14.60 -5.80 -4.73
CA ASN A 60 -13.39 -5.00 -4.85
C ASN A 60 -13.65 -3.54 -5.26
N PHE A 61 -14.87 -3.20 -5.72
CA PHE A 61 -15.19 -1.86 -6.25
C PHE A 61 -16.47 -1.23 -5.65
N ASN A 62 -16.92 -1.73 -4.49
CA ASN A 62 -18.24 -1.43 -3.92
C ASN A 62 -18.31 -0.18 -3.01
N THR A 63 -17.26 0.64 -2.92
CA THR A 63 -17.25 1.85 -2.08
C THR A 63 -16.67 3.05 -2.84
N ILE A 64 -17.03 4.25 -2.40
CA ILE A 64 -16.48 5.50 -2.95
C ILE A 64 -14.96 5.53 -2.76
N GLU A 65 -14.45 5.13 -1.59
CA GLU A 65 -13.00 5.07 -1.33
C GLU A 65 -12.29 4.15 -2.32
N LYS A 66 -12.80 2.92 -2.53
CA LYS A 66 -12.26 2.01 -3.54
C LYS A 66 -12.36 2.61 -4.94
N ALA A 67 -13.47 3.25 -5.29
CA ALA A 67 -13.64 3.90 -6.59
C ALA A 67 -12.60 5.00 -6.82
N ARG A 68 -12.33 5.85 -5.82
CA ARG A 68 -11.28 6.89 -5.87
C ARG A 68 -9.90 6.33 -6.18
N LEU A 69 -9.57 5.18 -5.60
CA LEU A 69 -8.26 4.53 -5.79
C LEU A 69 -8.22 3.56 -6.98
N THR A 70 -9.33 3.38 -7.70
CA THR A 70 -9.43 2.44 -8.84
C THR A 70 -10.03 3.12 -10.09
N GLY A 71 -11.29 2.85 -10.42
CA GLY A 71 -11.94 3.31 -11.65
C GLY A 71 -12.09 4.84 -11.75
N GLY A 72 -12.16 5.53 -10.61
CA GLY A 72 -12.34 6.97 -10.51
C GLY A 72 -11.21 7.80 -11.12
N ALA A 73 -9.97 7.32 -11.03
CA ALA A 73 -8.84 7.96 -11.70
C ALA A 73 -9.02 7.99 -13.24
N LEU A 74 -9.56 6.91 -13.81
CA LEU A 74 -9.85 6.84 -15.25
C LEU A 74 -11.05 7.72 -15.62
N VAL A 75 -12.08 7.79 -14.76
CA VAL A 75 -13.21 8.73 -14.93
C VAL A 75 -12.70 10.17 -15.02
N GLY A 76 -11.87 10.59 -14.07
CA GLY A 76 -11.25 11.92 -14.07
C GLY A 76 -10.45 12.18 -15.34
N ARG A 77 -9.61 11.23 -15.76
CA ARG A 77 -8.81 11.36 -16.98
C ARG A 77 -9.67 11.52 -18.24
N MET A 78 -10.77 10.78 -18.36
CA MET A 78 -11.67 10.90 -19.51
C MET A 78 -12.43 12.23 -19.51
N ILE A 79 -12.85 12.72 -18.33
CA ILE A 79 -13.44 14.07 -18.19
C ILE A 79 -12.46 15.15 -18.61
N ASP A 80 -11.19 15.05 -18.20
CA ASP A 80 -10.17 16.02 -18.59
C ASP A 80 -9.95 16.04 -20.10
N ASN A 81 -9.90 14.87 -20.75
CA ASN A 81 -9.84 14.78 -22.21
C ASN A 81 -11.05 15.46 -22.89
N MET A 82 -12.27 15.28 -22.36
CA MET A 82 -13.47 15.95 -22.88
C MET A 82 -13.41 17.46 -22.71
N LYS A 83 -12.88 17.96 -21.59
CA LYS A 83 -12.71 19.40 -21.33
C LYS A 83 -11.71 20.08 -22.27
N LEU A 84 -10.74 19.34 -22.83
CA LEU A 84 -9.85 19.88 -23.87
C LEU A 84 -10.61 20.27 -25.15
N ILE A 85 -11.78 19.68 -25.42
CA ILE A 85 -12.65 20.07 -26.54
C ILE A 85 -13.45 21.33 -26.21
N SER A 86 -13.93 21.47 -24.96
CA SER A 86 -14.73 22.62 -24.52
C SER A 86 -13.90 23.87 -24.27
N SER A 87 -12.63 23.71 -23.90
CA SER A 87 -11.72 24.77 -23.54
C SER A 87 -10.30 24.43 -24.03
N PRO A 88 -10.08 24.46 -25.35
CA PRO A 88 -8.80 24.08 -25.92
C PRO A 88 -7.69 25.02 -25.40
N PRO A 89 -6.54 24.48 -24.95
CA PRO A 89 -5.42 25.32 -24.54
C PRO A 89 -4.90 26.15 -25.72
N GLU A 90 -4.32 27.33 -25.45
CA GLU A 90 -3.71 28.20 -26.47
C GLU A 90 -2.56 27.52 -27.25
N SER A 91 -2.07 26.38 -26.75
CA SER A 91 -0.98 25.63 -27.37
C SER A 91 -1.37 24.98 -28.70
N SER A 92 -0.39 24.86 -29.61
CA SER A 92 -0.49 24.21 -30.92
C SER A 92 -0.73 22.68 -30.91
N VAL A 93 -1.07 22.08 -29.77
CA VAL A 93 -1.30 20.63 -29.66
C VAL A 93 -2.71 20.28 -30.18
N PRO A 94 -2.83 19.42 -31.21
CA PRO A 94 -4.13 19.03 -31.73
C PRO A 94 -4.94 18.25 -30.68
N VAL A 95 -6.17 18.69 -30.42
CA VAL A 95 -7.11 17.93 -29.58
C VAL A 95 -7.48 16.62 -30.28
N ARG A 96 -7.36 15.50 -29.58
CA ARG A 96 -7.64 14.18 -30.15
C ARG A 96 -9.15 13.93 -30.18
N LYS A 97 -9.65 13.38 -31.29
CA LYS A 97 -11.06 12.99 -31.44
C LYS A 97 -11.39 11.65 -30.78
N ILE A 98 -10.40 10.76 -30.63
CA ILE A 98 -10.55 9.42 -30.07
C ILE A 98 -9.38 9.13 -29.16
N TYR A 99 -9.67 8.57 -27.99
CA TYR A 99 -8.69 7.99 -27.07
C TYR A 99 -9.03 6.51 -26.92
N LEU A 100 -8.06 5.63 -27.16
CA LEU A 100 -8.23 4.18 -27.04
C LEU A 100 -7.40 3.67 -25.86
N TYR A 101 -8.07 2.97 -24.95
CA TYR A 101 -7.47 2.34 -23.77
C TYR A 101 -7.67 0.83 -23.89
N SER A 102 -6.58 0.08 -24.06
CA SER A 102 -6.60 -1.37 -23.91
C SER A 102 -6.36 -1.70 -22.44
N ALA A 103 -7.28 -2.45 -21.83
CA ALA A 103 -7.31 -2.67 -20.39
C ALA A 103 -7.87 -4.06 -20.04
N HIS A 104 -8.14 -4.29 -18.76
CA HIS A 104 -8.62 -5.57 -18.23
C HIS A 104 -10.10 -5.51 -17.86
N ASP A 105 -10.72 -6.66 -17.68
CA ASP A 105 -12.07 -6.83 -17.14
C ASP A 105 -12.26 -6.08 -15.81
N ALA A 106 -11.31 -6.21 -14.88
CA ALA A 106 -11.29 -5.48 -13.62
C ALA A 106 -11.27 -3.96 -13.81
N THR A 107 -10.63 -3.46 -14.87
CA THR A 107 -10.63 -2.02 -15.20
C THR A 107 -12.02 -1.57 -15.62
N ILE A 108 -12.70 -2.34 -16.48
CA ILE A 108 -14.07 -2.04 -16.89
C ILE A 108 -15.02 -2.12 -15.69
N SER A 109 -14.93 -3.18 -14.87
CA SER A 109 -15.75 -3.33 -13.66
C SER A 109 -15.56 -2.17 -12.68
N ALA A 110 -14.31 -1.78 -12.40
CA ALA A 110 -14.00 -0.65 -11.54
C ALA A 110 -14.52 0.68 -12.11
N PHE A 111 -14.37 0.89 -13.42
CA PHE A 111 -14.84 2.09 -14.11
C PHE A 111 -16.37 2.20 -14.08
N LEU A 112 -17.09 1.13 -14.42
CA LEU A 112 -18.56 1.09 -14.34
C LEU A 112 -19.06 1.25 -12.90
N SER A 113 -18.31 0.72 -11.92
CA SER A 113 -18.64 0.85 -10.49
C SER A 113 -18.49 2.29 -10.02
N ALA A 114 -17.41 2.97 -10.43
CA ALA A 114 -17.21 4.39 -10.14
C ALA A 114 -18.32 5.28 -10.75
N LEU A 115 -18.86 4.89 -11.91
CA LEU A 115 -20.02 5.55 -12.53
C LEU A 115 -21.38 5.10 -11.95
N GLN A 116 -21.39 4.18 -10.97
CA GLN A 116 -22.58 3.61 -10.35
C GLN A 116 -23.55 2.93 -11.34
N VAL A 117 -23.00 2.30 -12.39
CA VAL A 117 -23.76 1.60 -13.44
C VAL A 117 -23.26 0.17 -13.69
N PHE A 118 -22.40 -0.35 -12.81
CA PHE A 118 -21.96 -1.74 -12.85
C PHE A 118 -23.09 -2.68 -12.44
N ASP A 119 -23.36 -3.70 -13.26
CA ASP A 119 -24.41 -4.69 -13.04
C ASP A 119 -23.95 -5.89 -12.21
N SER A 120 -22.75 -5.81 -11.61
CA SER A 120 -22.14 -6.87 -10.81
C SER A 120 -21.79 -8.13 -11.61
N ILE A 121 -21.66 -8.04 -12.92
CA ILE A 121 -21.25 -9.14 -13.81
C ILE A 121 -19.90 -8.80 -14.41
N SER A 122 -18.92 -9.70 -14.30
CA SER A 122 -17.60 -9.46 -14.89
C SER A 122 -17.71 -9.38 -16.42
N PRO A 123 -17.07 -8.40 -17.07
CA PRO A 123 -17.14 -8.22 -18.52
C PRO A 123 -16.57 -9.42 -19.29
N ASP A 124 -17.32 -9.90 -20.28
CA ASP A 124 -16.82 -10.92 -21.22
C ASP A 124 -15.63 -10.40 -22.06
N TYR A 125 -14.85 -11.32 -22.64
CA TYR A 125 -13.82 -10.96 -23.61
C TYR A 125 -14.35 -10.01 -24.68
N SER A 126 -13.55 -9.00 -25.06
CA SER A 126 -13.85 -7.96 -26.05
C SER A 126 -14.95 -6.96 -25.68
N SER A 127 -15.38 -6.98 -24.41
CA SER A 127 -16.21 -5.92 -23.85
C SER A 127 -15.54 -4.55 -23.98
N ALA A 128 -16.35 -3.51 -24.12
CA ALA A 128 -15.87 -2.13 -24.27
C ALA A 128 -16.84 -1.14 -23.63
N VAL A 129 -16.31 -0.09 -23.01
CA VAL A 129 -17.07 1.08 -22.57
C VAL A 129 -16.65 2.28 -23.41
N MET A 130 -17.62 3.02 -23.94
CA MET A 130 -17.39 4.19 -24.78
C MET A 130 -18.05 5.40 -24.10
N LEU A 131 -17.25 6.45 -23.88
CA LEU A 131 -17.71 7.75 -23.43
C LEU A 131 -17.69 8.69 -24.64
N GLU A 132 -18.87 9.05 -25.11
CA GLU A 132 -19.07 9.87 -26.31
C GLU A 132 -19.43 11.30 -25.90
N LEU A 133 -18.68 12.28 -26.39
CA LEU A 133 -18.97 13.70 -26.18
C LEU A 133 -19.74 14.27 -27.39
N PHE A 134 -20.95 14.74 -27.14
CA PHE A 134 -21.82 15.38 -28.13
C PHE A 134 -21.86 16.90 -27.91
N SER A 135 -22.00 17.63 -29.01
CA SER A 135 -22.19 19.08 -29.03
C SER A 135 -23.51 19.40 -29.71
N SER A 136 -24.34 20.21 -29.05
CA SER A 136 -25.61 20.73 -29.60
C SER A 136 -25.67 22.24 -29.44
N VAL A 137 -26.34 22.94 -30.36
CA VAL A 137 -26.55 24.39 -30.24
C VAL A 137 -28.00 24.63 -29.81
N ILE A 138 -28.18 25.13 -28.59
CA ILE A 138 -29.51 25.43 -28.02
C ILE A 138 -29.54 26.92 -27.67
N ASN A 139 -30.52 27.65 -28.22
CA ASN A 139 -30.67 29.10 -28.00
C ASN A 139 -29.38 29.91 -28.27
N GLY A 140 -28.62 29.52 -29.29
CA GLY A 140 -27.36 30.18 -29.67
C GLY A 140 -26.17 29.86 -28.76
N LYS A 141 -26.31 28.95 -27.79
CA LYS A 141 -25.23 28.47 -26.93
C LYS A 141 -24.88 27.03 -27.27
N THR A 142 -23.59 26.73 -27.30
CA THR A 142 -23.09 25.35 -27.43
C THR A 142 -23.24 24.65 -26.09
N GLU A 143 -24.00 23.57 -26.07
CA GLU A 143 -24.15 22.67 -24.93
C GLU A 143 -23.47 21.34 -25.22
N LEU A 144 -22.74 20.83 -24.23
CA LEU A 144 -22.03 19.56 -24.32
C LEU A 144 -22.72 18.50 -23.46
N SER A 145 -22.83 17.29 -24.00
CA SER A 145 -23.39 16.14 -23.29
C SER A 145 -22.54 14.89 -23.48
N VAL A 146 -22.54 14.03 -22.48
CA VAL A 146 -21.81 12.77 -22.42
C VAL A 146 -22.80 11.63 -22.51
N ARG A 147 -22.54 10.68 -23.40
CA ARG A 147 -23.26 9.41 -23.48
C ARG A 147 -22.31 8.27 -23.13
N VAL A 148 -22.77 7.36 -22.28
CA VAL A 148 -22.00 6.16 -21.89
C VAL A 148 -22.61 4.96 -22.59
N MET A 149 -21.84 4.27 -23.42
CA MET A 149 -22.25 3.04 -24.10
C MET A 149 -21.42 1.87 -23.57
N TYR A 150 -22.06 0.75 -23.28
CA TYR A 150 -21.39 -0.47 -22.84
C TYR A 150 -21.71 -1.62 -23.78
N ARG A 151 -20.66 -2.24 -24.31
CA ARG A 151 -20.72 -3.49 -25.06
C ARG A 151 -20.24 -4.62 -24.16
N PHE A 152 -21.14 -5.55 -23.84
CA PHE A 152 -20.80 -6.78 -23.11
C PHE A 152 -20.41 -7.86 -24.12
N GLY A 153 -19.14 -8.25 -24.14
CA GLY A 153 -18.58 -9.17 -25.12
C GLY A 153 -18.72 -8.66 -26.55
N GLN A 154 -19.30 -9.50 -27.40
CA GLN A 154 -19.58 -9.24 -28.82
C GLN A 154 -21.04 -8.81 -29.08
N ASN A 155 -21.82 -8.51 -28.03
CA ASN A 155 -23.21 -8.07 -28.18
C ASN A 155 -23.30 -6.65 -28.77
N GLU A 156 -24.50 -6.20 -29.12
CA GLU A 156 -24.72 -4.79 -29.47
C GLU A 156 -24.51 -3.87 -28.26
N PRO A 157 -23.87 -2.69 -28.44
CA PRO A 157 -23.71 -1.74 -27.34
C PRO A 157 -25.04 -1.21 -26.81
N ARG A 158 -25.18 -1.14 -25.49
CA ARG A 158 -26.33 -0.54 -24.80
C ARG A 158 -25.96 0.77 -24.10
N ALA A 159 -26.88 1.72 -24.08
CA ALA A 159 -26.69 2.95 -23.32
C ALA A 159 -26.77 2.69 -21.82
N LEU A 160 -25.87 3.29 -21.05
CA LEU A 160 -25.89 3.34 -19.59
C LEU A 160 -26.21 4.76 -19.14
N THR A 161 -27.12 4.88 -18.18
CA THR A 161 -27.52 6.17 -17.63
C THR A 161 -27.04 6.27 -16.18
N LEU A 162 -26.22 7.28 -15.90
CA LEU A 162 -25.78 7.57 -14.54
C LEU A 162 -26.99 7.90 -13.66
N PRO A 163 -27.01 7.43 -12.39
CA PRO A 163 -28.03 7.84 -11.44
C PRO A 163 -28.16 9.36 -11.36
N GLY A 164 -29.39 9.85 -11.50
CA GLY A 164 -29.66 11.30 -11.49
C GLY A 164 -29.36 12.03 -12.80
N CYS A 165 -29.01 11.34 -13.90
CA CYS A 165 -28.84 11.95 -15.22
C CYS A 165 -29.75 11.34 -16.31
N SER A 166 -29.60 11.82 -17.54
CA SER A 166 -30.21 11.28 -18.76
C SER A 166 -29.16 10.58 -19.62
N GLU A 167 -29.59 9.82 -20.63
CA GLU A 167 -28.69 9.15 -21.59
C GLU A 167 -27.67 10.13 -22.21
N PHE A 168 -28.13 11.31 -22.60
CA PHE A 168 -27.26 12.44 -22.94
C PHE A 168 -27.12 13.32 -21.70
N CYS A 169 -26.10 13.06 -20.89
CA CYS A 169 -25.89 13.73 -19.61
C CYS A 169 -25.11 15.03 -19.83
N PRO A 170 -25.61 16.23 -19.46
CA PRO A 170 -24.84 17.47 -19.62
C PRO A 170 -23.46 17.35 -18.96
N LEU A 171 -22.39 17.77 -19.66
CA LEU A 171 -21.00 17.55 -19.19
C LEU A 171 -20.75 18.10 -17.78
N ASP A 172 -21.31 19.27 -17.46
CA ASP A 172 -21.22 19.87 -16.13
C ASP A 172 -21.91 19.02 -15.05
N LYS A 173 -23.05 18.40 -15.41
CA LYS A 173 -23.80 17.53 -14.51
C LYS A 173 -23.09 16.18 -14.34
N PHE A 174 -22.56 15.62 -15.42
CA PHE A 174 -21.73 14.42 -15.39
C PHE A 174 -20.51 14.61 -14.48
N THR A 175 -19.83 15.75 -14.61
CA THR A 175 -18.67 16.11 -13.78
C THR A 175 -19.06 16.22 -12.30
N LYS A 176 -20.19 16.85 -11.98
CA LYS A 176 -20.69 16.96 -10.59
C LYS A 176 -21.06 15.60 -9.99
N LEU A 177 -21.76 14.76 -10.75
CA LEU A 177 -22.20 13.43 -10.29
C LEU A 177 -21.03 12.46 -10.04
N THR A 178 -19.89 12.70 -10.68
CA THR A 178 -18.69 11.85 -10.57
C THR A 178 -17.59 12.47 -9.70
N ALA A 179 -17.80 13.66 -9.15
CA ALA A 179 -16.76 14.39 -8.40
C ALA A 179 -16.23 13.58 -7.19
N ASP A 180 -17.12 12.95 -6.44
CA ASP A 180 -16.77 12.24 -5.20
C ASP A 180 -15.90 10.99 -5.45
N VAL A 181 -15.99 10.40 -6.64
CA VAL A 181 -15.19 9.22 -7.01
C VAL A 181 -13.88 9.58 -7.68
N ILE A 182 -13.63 10.85 -8.02
CA ILE A 182 -12.38 11.26 -8.69
C ILE A 182 -11.36 11.65 -7.62
N PRO A 183 -10.18 11.00 -7.59
CA PRO A 183 -9.10 11.37 -6.68
C PRO A 183 -8.49 12.72 -7.08
N GLU A 184 -8.14 13.54 -6.10
CA GLU A 184 -7.35 14.76 -6.34
C GLU A 184 -5.90 14.39 -6.65
N ASN A 185 -5.37 13.41 -5.92
CA ASN A 185 -4.03 12.88 -6.13
C ASN A 185 -3.99 11.42 -5.67
N VAL A 186 -3.98 10.50 -6.64
CA VAL A 186 -3.95 9.05 -6.37
C VAL A 186 -2.76 8.66 -5.50
N GLU A 187 -1.57 9.21 -5.73
CA GLU A 187 -0.38 8.84 -4.95
C GLU A 187 -0.50 9.24 -3.48
N LYS A 188 -1.04 10.43 -3.21
CA LYS A 188 -1.27 10.90 -1.83
C LYS A 188 -2.42 10.16 -1.15
N GLU A 189 -3.48 9.84 -1.88
CA GLU A 189 -4.64 9.12 -1.34
C GLU A 189 -4.35 7.62 -1.17
N CYS A 190 -3.47 7.03 -2.00
CA CYS A 190 -2.95 5.68 -1.84
C CYS A 190 -1.83 5.59 -0.82
N ALA A 191 -1.20 6.72 -0.45
CA ALA A 191 -0.27 6.71 0.64
C ALA A 191 -1.06 6.26 1.86
N LEU A 192 -0.73 5.07 2.36
CA LEU A 192 -0.88 4.83 3.77
C LEU A 192 -0.23 6.06 4.38
N GLU A 193 -0.99 6.92 5.07
CA GLU A 193 -0.35 7.68 6.14
C GLU A 193 0.50 6.62 6.80
N GLN A 194 1.82 6.80 6.82
CA GLN A 194 2.61 6.01 7.74
C GLN A 194 1.90 6.34 9.04
N GLU A 195 1.05 5.43 9.51
CA GLU A 195 0.63 5.40 10.87
C GLU A 195 1.97 5.55 11.55
N LYS A 196 2.19 6.74 12.10
CA LYS A 196 3.07 6.90 13.22
C LYS A 196 2.51 5.84 14.15
N ARG A 197 3.09 4.64 14.10
CA ARG A 197 3.24 3.77 15.23
C ARG A 197 4.04 4.61 16.23
N CYS A 198 3.39 5.60 16.81
CA CYS A 198 3.43 5.78 18.24
C CYS A 198 2.81 4.51 18.83
N THR A 199 3.50 3.37 18.70
CA THR A 199 3.68 2.55 19.89
C THR A 199 4.21 3.54 20.92
N CYS A 200 3.63 3.57 22.11
CA CYS A 200 4.30 4.18 23.23
C CYS A 200 5.63 3.41 23.39
N VAL A 201 6.67 3.83 22.66
CA VAL A 201 8.04 3.52 23.03
C VAL A 201 8.12 4.19 24.38
N LYS A 202 8.21 3.37 25.43
CA LYS A 202 8.54 3.87 26.74
C LYS A 202 9.82 4.66 26.50
N VAL A 203 9.77 5.99 26.54
CA VAL A 203 10.97 6.80 26.35
C VAL A 203 11.80 6.49 27.58
N ILE A 204 12.80 5.65 27.37
CA ILE A 204 13.70 5.23 28.43
C ILE A 204 14.71 6.36 28.56
N ASP A 205 14.60 7.12 29.64
CA ASP A 205 15.52 8.23 29.93
C ASP A 205 16.83 7.67 30.47
N TYR A 206 17.69 7.22 29.55
CA TYR A 206 19.02 6.72 29.85
C TYR A 206 19.92 7.82 30.40
N LYS A 207 20.34 7.68 31.66
CA LYS A 207 21.28 8.57 32.32
C LYS A 207 22.70 8.03 32.22
N PRO A 208 23.70 8.90 32.06
CA PRO A 208 25.10 8.48 32.09
C PRO A 208 25.49 8.05 33.50
N GLU A 209 25.86 6.78 33.65
CA GLU A 209 26.38 6.22 34.91
C GLU A 209 27.90 6.41 35.05
N GLY A 210 28.58 6.67 33.92
CA GLY A 210 30.01 6.96 33.86
C GLY A 210 30.86 5.85 33.26
N CYS A 211 32.18 5.97 33.45
CA CYS A 211 33.18 5.11 32.81
C CYS A 211 33.67 3.98 33.73
N TYR A 212 33.41 2.73 33.35
CA TYR A 212 33.72 1.53 34.16
C TYR A 212 34.68 0.57 33.45
N LYS A 213 35.44 -0.18 34.26
CA LYS A 213 36.33 -1.24 33.78
C LYS A 213 35.61 -2.58 33.72
N GLU A 214 35.77 -3.27 32.60
CA GLU A 214 35.36 -4.66 32.50
C GLU A 214 36.31 -5.58 33.28
N GLN A 215 35.77 -6.57 33.97
CA GLN A 215 36.55 -7.52 34.76
C GLN A 215 37.46 -8.42 33.89
N ARG A 216 38.66 -8.75 34.40
CA ARG A 216 39.64 -9.57 33.66
C ARG A 216 39.14 -10.98 33.32
N PRO A 217 38.60 -11.76 34.28
CA PRO A 217 38.05 -13.08 33.98
C PRO A 217 36.83 -12.94 33.06
N LYS A 218 36.80 -13.71 31.96
CA LYS A 218 35.72 -13.64 30.96
C LYS A 218 34.34 -13.93 31.57
N GLN A 219 34.30 -14.82 32.57
CA GLN A 219 33.10 -15.22 33.30
C GLN A 219 32.53 -14.13 34.22
N LYS A 220 33.32 -13.09 34.52
CA LYS A 220 32.90 -11.97 35.38
C LYS A 220 32.51 -10.72 34.58
N ARG A 221 32.45 -10.82 33.24
CA ARG A 221 32.11 -9.68 32.37
C ARG A 221 30.61 -9.42 32.39
N ILE A 222 30.23 -8.15 32.45
CA ILE A 222 28.83 -7.74 32.40
C ILE A 222 28.39 -7.61 30.95
N PHE A 223 29.18 -6.93 30.11
CA PHE A 223 28.80 -6.56 28.76
C PHE A 223 29.06 -7.71 27.77
N THR A 224 28.26 -8.77 27.88
CA THR A 224 28.40 -10.00 27.08
C THR A 224 27.64 -9.96 25.76
N LYS A 225 26.61 -9.11 25.64
CA LYS A 225 25.80 -8.97 24.42
C LYS A 225 26.24 -7.75 23.62
N THR A 226 26.33 -7.91 22.30
CA THR A 226 26.56 -6.79 21.37
C THR A 226 25.25 -6.45 20.68
N LEU A 227 24.85 -5.18 20.75
CA LEU A 227 23.65 -4.66 20.09
C LEU A 227 23.94 -4.26 18.65
N GLY A 228 25.12 -3.68 18.42
CA GLY A 228 25.51 -3.21 17.10
C GLY A 228 26.84 -2.48 17.11
N VAL A 229 27.23 -1.97 15.94
CA VAL A 229 28.42 -1.14 15.75
C VAL A 229 28.02 0.08 14.93
N VAL A 230 28.24 1.28 15.47
CA VAL A 230 27.98 2.54 14.78
C VAL A 230 28.98 2.71 13.64
N LYS A 231 28.47 2.82 12.41
CA LYS A 231 29.29 3.02 11.20
C LYS A 231 29.81 4.46 11.19
N SER A 232 31.00 4.71 10.64
CA SER A 232 31.62 6.05 10.44
C SER A 232 32.21 6.77 11.66
N SER A 233 32.47 6.09 12.78
CA SER A 233 33.15 6.72 13.92
C SER A 233 34.66 6.89 13.67
N ASP A 234 35.16 8.13 13.63
CA ASP A 234 36.61 8.39 13.69
C ASP A 234 37.14 7.95 15.06
N SER A 235 38.12 7.05 15.07
CA SER A 235 38.72 6.53 16.30
C SER A 235 39.60 7.55 17.04
N LYS A 236 40.01 8.64 16.37
CA LYS A 236 40.81 9.72 16.98
C LYS A 236 39.93 10.82 17.55
N ASN A 237 38.83 11.14 16.88
CA ASN A 237 37.88 12.18 17.29
C ASN A 237 36.43 11.71 17.08
N PRO A 238 35.90 10.86 17.97
CA PRO A 238 34.57 10.30 17.80
C PRO A 238 33.49 11.35 18.03
N ASP A 239 32.46 11.32 17.18
CA ASP A 239 31.20 12.04 17.42
C ASP A 239 30.40 11.31 18.51
N VAL A 240 30.70 11.65 19.76
CA VAL A 240 30.14 10.99 20.96
C VAL A 240 28.62 11.09 20.97
N GLU A 241 28.05 12.25 20.62
CA GLU A 241 26.61 12.49 20.62
C GLU A 241 25.91 11.60 19.59
N LYS A 242 26.43 11.50 18.37
CA LYS A 242 25.89 10.61 17.35
C LYS A 242 25.96 9.15 17.76
N ILE A 243 27.10 8.71 18.30
CA ILE A 243 27.28 7.31 18.72
C ILE A 243 26.33 6.98 19.88
N PHE A 244 26.14 7.91 20.83
CA PHE A 244 25.15 7.78 21.89
C PHE A 244 23.74 7.61 21.33
N LYS A 245 23.31 8.50 20.41
CA LYS A 245 21.96 8.43 19.80
C LYS A 245 21.71 7.09 19.10
N GLU A 246 22.65 6.63 18.28
CA GLU A 246 22.51 5.35 17.56
C GLU A 246 22.51 4.14 18.51
N CYS A 247 23.39 4.11 19.53
CA CYS A 247 23.38 3.02 20.51
C CYS A 247 22.13 3.04 21.40
N LYS A 248 21.61 4.23 21.72
CA LYS A 248 20.37 4.41 22.47
C LYS A 248 19.18 3.84 21.68
N GLU A 249 19.04 4.17 20.40
CA GLU A 249 17.98 3.61 19.55
C GLU A 249 18.03 2.08 19.50
N LEU A 250 19.22 1.49 19.38
CA LEU A 250 19.38 0.02 19.41
C LEU A 250 18.93 -0.59 20.74
N ALA A 251 19.16 0.08 21.86
CA ALA A 251 18.76 -0.39 23.17
C ALA A 251 17.24 -0.19 23.41
N GLU A 252 16.66 0.91 22.94
CA GLU A 252 15.22 1.21 23.02
C GLU A 252 14.38 0.24 22.19
N ASN A 253 14.82 -0.08 20.96
CA ASN A 253 14.12 -1.01 20.06
C ASN A 253 13.99 -2.42 20.64
N GLU A 254 14.91 -2.80 21.53
CA GLU A 254 14.94 -4.11 22.18
C GLU A 254 14.38 -4.07 23.62
N GLY A 255 14.01 -2.89 24.12
CA GLY A 255 13.45 -2.70 25.46
C GLY A 255 14.44 -2.95 26.61
N TYR A 256 15.73 -2.69 26.39
CA TYR A 256 16.73 -2.81 27.47
C TYR A 256 16.65 -1.64 28.46
N GLU A 257 17.10 -1.86 29.68
CA GLU A 257 17.17 -0.85 30.75
C GLU A 257 18.59 -0.26 30.86
N MET A 258 19.56 -0.86 30.15
CA MET A 258 20.93 -0.36 30.11
C MET A 258 21.64 -0.69 28.80
N PHE A 259 22.63 0.12 28.46
CA PHE A 259 23.64 -0.21 27.45
C PHE A 259 24.97 0.47 27.80
N ALA A 260 26.03 0.11 27.09
CA ALA A 260 27.30 0.80 27.16
C ALA A 260 27.96 0.89 25.80
N ILE A 261 28.87 1.85 25.67
CA ILE A 261 29.65 2.06 24.46
C ILE A 261 31.09 1.65 24.73
N GLN A 262 31.56 0.66 23.99
CA GLN A 262 32.89 0.05 24.11
C GLN A 262 33.66 0.23 22.80
N LYS A 263 34.99 0.33 22.86
CA LYS A 263 35.84 0.49 21.67
C LYS A 263 35.33 1.58 20.71
N ILE A 264 34.94 2.70 21.28
CA ILE A 264 34.46 3.91 20.61
C ILE A 264 33.06 3.77 20.03
N ASN A 265 32.73 2.70 19.31
CA ASN A 265 31.52 2.61 18.51
C ASN A 265 30.72 1.32 18.67
N ARG A 266 31.13 0.44 19.59
CA ARG A 266 30.44 -0.83 19.81
C ARG A 266 29.40 -0.66 20.91
N CYS A 267 28.13 -0.80 20.53
CA CYS A 267 27.01 -0.81 21.46
C CYS A 267 26.91 -2.20 22.10
N VAL A 268 27.00 -2.26 23.43
CA VAL A 268 26.97 -3.52 24.20
C VAL A 268 25.99 -3.42 25.36
N THR A 269 25.51 -4.55 25.87
CA THR A 269 24.66 -4.60 27.07
C THR A 269 24.90 -5.89 27.88
N SER A 270 24.27 -6.00 29.05
CA SER A 270 24.25 -7.20 29.88
C SER A 270 23.56 -8.37 29.16
N ALA A 271 23.71 -9.59 29.68
CA ALA A 271 23.12 -10.78 29.05
C ALA A 271 21.58 -10.70 28.95
N ASP A 272 20.94 -10.11 29.95
CA ASP A 272 19.49 -9.90 30.06
C ASP A 272 19.05 -8.46 29.76
N GLY A 273 20.01 -7.54 29.56
CA GLY A 273 19.78 -6.13 29.25
C GLY A 273 19.16 -5.32 30.38
N LYS A 274 19.17 -5.84 31.61
CA LYS A 274 18.66 -5.16 32.82
C LYS A 274 19.74 -4.37 33.52
N ALA A 275 19.34 -3.33 34.24
CA ALA A 275 20.26 -2.50 35.03
C ALA A 275 21.06 -3.34 36.03
N VAL A 276 22.36 -3.05 36.14
CA VAL A 276 23.27 -3.69 37.10
C VAL A 276 23.82 -2.62 38.01
N ASP A 277 23.99 -2.91 39.31
CA ASP A 277 24.71 -2.02 40.21
C ASP A 277 26.17 -1.88 39.75
N PHE A 278 26.51 -0.72 39.18
CA PHE A 278 27.85 -0.43 38.66
C PHE A 278 28.83 0.02 39.74
N ALA A 279 28.34 0.45 40.91
CA ALA A 279 29.19 0.94 42.00
C ALA A 279 30.12 -0.16 42.55
N LYS A 280 29.77 -1.44 42.34
CA LYS A 280 30.63 -2.58 42.70
C LYS A 280 31.81 -2.83 41.76
N TYR A 281 31.98 -2.03 40.69
CA TYR A 281 33.06 -2.18 39.71
C TYR A 281 34.03 -1.00 39.74
N ASP A 282 35.29 -1.27 39.38
CA ASP A 282 36.32 -0.25 39.30
C ASP A 282 36.02 0.76 38.18
N THR A 283 36.20 2.04 38.47
CA THR A 283 36.12 3.11 37.47
C THR A 283 37.30 3.06 36.49
N SER A 284 37.06 3.56 35.27
CA SER A 284 38.04 3.67 34.20
C SER A 284 38.30 5.14 33.85
N LYS A 285 39.55 5.47 33.53
CA LYS A 285 39.94 6.79 32.98
C LYS A 285 40.08 6.78 31.46
N HIS A 286 39.58 5.72 30.81
CA HIS A 286 39.77 5.48 29.38
C HIS A 286 38.46 5.59 28.59
N CYS A 287 37.61 6.55 28.97
CA CYS A 287 36.50 6.99 28.15
C CYS A 287 36.79 8.39 27.57
N ILE A 288 36.07 8.73 26.51
CA ILE A 288 36.00 10.08 25.92
C ILE A 288 34.59 10.57 26.19
N GLU A 289 34.46 11.77 26.73
CA GLU A 289 33.17 12.38 27.07
C GLU A 289 32.98 13.68 26.27
N ASP A 290 31.73 14.00 25.94
CA ASP A 290 31.34 15.29 25.38
C ASP A 290 30.88 16.27 26.47
N ASP A 291 30.62 17.51 26.07
CA ASP A 291 30.17 18.57 26.99
C ASP A 291 28.74 18.35 27.53
N HIS A 292 28.01 17.36 27.00
CA HIS A 292 26.66 16.99 27.43
C HIS A 292 26.66 15.81 28.42
N GLY A 293 27.84 15.29 28.78
CA GLY A 293 27.99 14.17 29.71
C GLY A 293 27.76 12.79 29.08
N HIS A 294 27.65 12.72 27.75
CA HIS A 294 27.73 11.44 27.04
C HIS A 294 29.19 11.03 26.93
N GLY A 295 29.46 9.73 26.87
CA GLY A 295 30.78 9.22 26.61
C GLY A 295 30.84 7.87 25.91
N VAL A 296 32.05 7.53 25.47
CA VAL A 296 32.40 6.26 24.82
C VAL A 296 33.67 5.67 25.42
N GLY A 297 33.70 4.35 25.60
CA GLY A 297 34.89 3.65 26.08
C GLY A 297 35.95 3.47 24.99
N LYS A 298 37.20 3.88 25.21
CA LYS A 298 38.25 3.89 24.19
C LYS A 298 38.77 2.50 23.80
N PHE A 299 38.73 1.53 24.72
CA PHE A 299 39.32 0.20 24.54
C PHE A 299 38.38 -0.93 24.99
N ALA A 300 38.75 -2.18 24.72
CA ALA A 300 37.96 -3.39 25.00
C ALA A 300 37.57 -3.63 26.47
N ARG A 301 38.07 -2.81 27.40
CA ARG A 301 37.82 -2.95 28.84
C ARG A 301 37.34 -1.65 29.49
N ALA A 302 37.13 -0.60 28.70
CA ALA A 302 36.51 0.64 29.17
C ALA A 302 35.13 0.69 28.53
N ASN A 303 34.10 0.84 29.36
CA ASN A 303 32.71 0.92 28.93
C ASN A 303 32.14 2.20 29.53
N PHE A 304 31.62 3.09 28.69
CA PHE A 304 30.83 4.21 29.18
C PHE A 304 29.37 3.77 29.23
N VAL A 305 28.77 3.81 30.41
CA VAL A 305 27.54 3.10 30.74
C VAL A 305 26.37 4.06 30.85
N TYR A 306 25.22 3.63 30.35
CA TYR A 306 23.95 4.31 30.46
C TYR A 306 22.89 3.36 31.04
N ALA A 307 22.09 3.84 31.98
CA ALA A 307 21.01 3.09 32.62
C ALA A 307 19.76 3.97 32.80
N SER A 308 18.59 3.35 32.88
CA SER A 308 17.29 4.03 32.96
C SER A 308 16.63 3.99 34.32
#